data_AF-X1ESJ1-F1
#
_entry.id   AF-X1ESJ1-F1
#
_cell.length_a   1.000
_cell.length_b   1.000
_cell.length_c   1.000
_cell.angle_alpha   90.00
_cell.angle_beta   90.00
_cell.angle_gamma   90.00
#
_symmetry.space_group_name_H-M   'P 1'
#
loop_
_entity.id
_entity.type
_entity.pdbx_description
1 polymer ?
#
loop_
_entity_poly.entity_id
_entity_poly.type
_entity_poly.pdbx_seq_one_letter_code
_entity_poly.pdbx_strand_id
1 'polypeptide(L)'
;SEIPADVPQDYTDLDYPPGIAEDYYEFKINDPNAFFLRAQDNCMSPEIKNGDLLLIYPNEKVENGDIAVIVNNKGQKEVRRVTFQADEIILTAENAKYPVIVWTAEDDVKIIGRVKEIIRRRGILSYHFIKLPHWGQWEGG
;
A
#
# COMPACT_ATOMS: atom_id res chain seq x y z
N SER A 1 6.41 38.27 41.82
CA SER A 1 7.57 37.63 41.18
C SER A 1 7.20 37.46 39.72
N GLU A 2 7.75 38.29 38.86
CA GLU A 2 7.54 38.25 37.41
C GLU A 2 8.38 37.11 36.83
N ILE A 3 7.79 36.31 35.95
CA ILE A 3 8.52 35.32 35.15
C ILE A 3 8.92 36.04 33.86
N PRO A 4 10.20 36.02 33.42
CA PRO A 4 10.64 36.70 32.21
C PRO A 4 10.04 36.05 30.96
N ALA A 5 9.60 36.90 30.03
CA ALA A 5 9.15 36.52 28.70
C ALA A 5 10.36 36.13 27.84
N ASP A 6 10.61 34.83 27.68
CA ASP A 6 11.26 34.30 26.47
C ASP A 6 11.03 32.78 26.31
N VAL A 7 9.77 32.37 26.17
CA VAL A 7 9.46 31.09 25.56
C VAL A 7 8.91 31.41 24.17
N PRO A 8 9.65 31.13 23.08
CA PRO A 8 9.11 31.23 21.73
C PRO A 8 7.86 30.36 21.65
N GLN A 9 6.71 31.03 21.51
CA GLN A 9 5.39 30.44 21.53
C GLN A 9 5.00 30.00 20.11
N ASP A 10 5.89 29.27 19.42
CA ASP A 10 5.64 28.77 18.07
C ASP A 10 5.46 27.25 18.09
N TYR A 11 4.42 26.82 18.80
CA TYR A 11 3.76 25.54 18.56
C TYR A 11 2.25 25.76 18.73
N THR A 12 1.71 26.76 18.04
CA THR A 12 0.28 26.72 17.73
C THR A 12 0.13 25.62 16.69
N ASP A 13 -0.17 24.43 17.19
CA ASP A 13 -0.74 23.34 16.42
C ASP A 13 -1.75 23.94 15.45
N LEU A 14 -1.38 23.88 14.17
CA LEU A 14 -2.05 24.45 13.02
C LEU A 14 -3.57 24.33 13.19
N ASP A 15 -4.27 25.47 13.10
CA ASP A 15 -5.72 25.57 12.89
C ASP A 15 -6.09 24.87 11.57
N TYR A 16 -5.98 23.54 11.49
CA TYR A 16 -6.49 22.77 10.35
C TYR A 16 -8.00 22.83 10.44
N PRO A 17 -8.68 23.48 9.48
CA PRO A 17 -10.12 23.50 9.47
C PRO A 17 -10.61 22.05 9.31
N PRO A 18 -11.70 21.66 10.01
CA PRO A 18 -12.35 20.39 9.75
C PRO A 18 -12.61 20.23 8.24
N GLY A 19 -11.99 19.23 7.63
CA GLY A 19 -12.16 18.92 6.21
C GLY A 19 -11.07 19.41 5.26
N ILE A 20 -9.93 19.93 5.74
CA ILE A 20 -8.75 20.18 4.89
C ILE A 20 -7.74 19.03 5.01
N ALA A 21 -7.42 18.40 3.87
CA ALA A 21 -6.28 17.50 3.71
C ALA A 21 -5.29 18.10 2.70
N GLU A 22 -4.01 17.80 2.88
CA GLU A 22 -2.95 18.26 1.97
C GLU A 22 -3.04 17.56 0.61
N ASP A 23 -3.42 16.29 0.61
CA ASP A 23 -3.66 15.48 -0.58
C ASP A 23 -4.98 14.70 -0.42
N TYR A 24 -5.77 14.64 -1.50
CA TYR A 24 -6.93 13.76 -1.62
C TYR A 24 -6.68 12.75 -2.73
N TYR A 25 -6.99 11.48 -2.44
CA TYR A 25 -6.97 10.43 -3.45
C TYR A 25 -8.38 9.88 -3.58
N GLU A 26 -9.01 10.13 -4.73
CA GLU A 26 -10.30 9.54 -5.06
C GLU A 26 -10.08 8.29 -5.91
N PHE A 27 -10.54 7.14 -5.42
CA PHE A 27 -10.47 5.89 -6.15
C PHE A 27 -11.88 5.43 -6.50
N LYS A 28 -12.09 5.12 -7.77
CA LYS A 28 -13.23 4.30 -8.15
C LYS A 28 -12.88 2.83 -7.90
N ILE A 29 -13.20 2.37 -6.69
CA ILE A 29 -12.99 0.97 -6.31
C ILE A 29 -14.09 0.11 -6.94
N ASN A 30 -13.70 -0.74 -7.89
CA ASN A 30 -14.62 -1.65 -8.59
C ASN A 30 -14.50 -3.10 -8.10
N ASP A 31 -13.56 -3.38 -7.19
CA ASP A 31 -13.40 -4.69 -6.56
C ASP A 31 -13.90 -4.62 -5.11
N PRO A 32 -14.95 -5.38 -4.74
CA PRO A 32 -15.57 -5.30 -3.41
C PRO A 32 -14.63 -5.77 -2.28
N ASN A 33 -13.58 -6.50 -2.62
CA ASN A 33 -12.59 -7.02 -1.67
C ASN A 33 -11.27 -6.26 -1.77
N ALA A 34 -11.23 -5.10 -2.44
CA ALA A 34 -10.02 -4.32 -2.57
C ALA A 34 -9.47 -3.89 -1.19
N PHE A 35 -8.14 -3.88 -1.07
CA PHE A 35 -7.47 -3.47 0.16
C PHE A 35 -6.12 -2.83 -0.14
N PHE A 36 -5.58 -2.10 0.83
CA PHE A 36 -4.24 -1.54 0.73
C PHE A 36 -3.19 -2.44 1.38
N LEU A 37 -2.07 -2.64 0.68
CA LEU A 37 -0.86 -3.27 1.21
C LEU A 37 0.29 -2.26 1.25
N ARG A 38 1.03 -2.18 2.36
CA ARG A 38 2.26 -1.38 2.40
C ARG A 38 3.43 -2.19 1.83
N ALA A 39 4.15 -1.63 0.86
CA ALA A 39 5.39 -2.19 0.33
C ALA A 39 6.48 -2.19 1.42
N GLN A 40 7.19 -3.31 1.58
CA GLN A 40 8.15 -3.53 2.68
C GLN A 40 9.62 -3.37 2.27
N ASP A 41 9.91 -3.32 0.97
CA ASP A 41 11.26 -3.19 0.44
C ASP A 41 11.28 -2.37 -0.88
N ASN A 42 12.42 -2.37 -1.57
CA ASN A 42 12.62 -1.63 -2.82
C ASN A 42 12.83 -2.56 -4.03
N CYS A 43 12.32 -3.79 -3.98
CA CYS A 43 12.47 -4.75 -5.09
C CYS A 43 11.83 -4.25 -6.39
N MET A 44 10.75 -3.49 -6.30
CA MET A 44 10.00 -2.97 -7.44
C MET A 44 10.31 -1.48 -7.72
N SER A 45 11.43 -0.96 -7.18
CA SER A 45 11.85 0.42 -7.44
C SER A 45 12.38 0.59 -8.88
N PRO A 46 12.14 1.75 -9.52
CA PRO A 46 11.62 3.01 -8.94
C PRO A 46 10.08 3.12 -8.89
N GLU A 47 9.36 2.20 -9.53
CA GLU A 47 7.90 2.21 -9.65
C GLU A 47 7.25 2.12 -8.26
N ILE A 48 7.61 1.09 -7.47
CA ILE A 48 7.19 0.90 -6.09
C ILE A 48 8.41 1.01 -5.16
N LYS A 49 8.31 1.83 -4.13
CA LYS A 49 9.34 2.04 -3.10
C LYS A 49 8.83 1.53 -1.77
N ASN A 50 9.78 1.23 -0.89
CA ASN A 50 9.48 0.92 0.50
C ASN A 50 8.61 2.03 1.10
N GLY A 51 7.49 1.63 1.72
CA GLY A 51 6.57 2.53 2.38
C GLY A 51 5.36 2.95 1.53
N ASP A 52 5.38 2.74 0.22
CA ASP A 52 4.23 2.99 -0.65
C ASP A 52 3.02 2.14 -0.22
N LEU A 53 1.82 2.68 -0.43
CA LEU A 53 0.57 1.94 -0.28
C LEU A 53 0.11 1.47 -1.65
N LEU A 54 -0.16 0.17 -1.77
CA LEU A 54 -0.57 -0.50 -2.99
C LEU A 54 -2.04 -0.86 -2.87
N LEU A 55 -2.88 -0.36 -3.78
CA LEU A 55 -4.28 -0.80 -3.88
C LEU A 55 -4.29 -2.16 -4.59
N ILE A 56 -4.77 -3.19 -3.90
CA ILE A 56 -4.81 -4.57 -4.38
C ILE A 56 -6.24 -4.94 -4.74
N TYR A 57 -6.47 -5.47 -5.94
CA TYR A 57 -7.75 -6.05 -6.38
C TYR A 57 -7.63 -7.58 -6.41
N PRO A 58 -8.17 -8.30 -5.41
CA PRO A 58 -8.07 -9.76 -5.32
C PRO A 58 -8.98 -10.51 -6.30
N ASN A 59 -10.08 -9.92 -6.76
CA ASN A 59 -11.03 -10.57 -7.68
C ASN A 59 -10.67 -10.33 -9.16
N GLU A 60 -9.67 -9.48 -9.44
CA GLU A 60 -9.19 -9.24 -10.79
C GLU A 60 -8.18 -10.31 -11.20
N LYS A 61 -8.33 -10.83 -12.43
CA LYS A 61 -7.38 -11.78 -12.99
C LYS A 61 -6.01 -11.11 -13.16
N VAL A 62 -4.97 -11.79 -12.69
CA VAL A 62 -3.57 -11.40 -12.92
C VAL A 62 -3.10 -12.02 -14.23
N GLU A 63 -2.50 -11.21 -15.09
CA GLU A 63 -1.96 -11.63 -16.39
C GLU A 63 -0.44 -11.41 -16.47
N ASN A 64 0.20 -11.95 -17.52
CA ASN A 64 1.63 -11.78 -17.72
C ASN A 64 2.00 -10.29 -17.82
N GLY A 65 2.99 -9.89 -17.05
CA GLY A 65 3.45 -8.51 -16.96
C GLY A 65 2.75 -7.69 -15.87
N ASP A 66 1.73 -8.22 -15.19
CA ASP A 66 1.12 -7.53 -14.05
C ASP A 66 2.01 -7.57 -12.82
N ILE A 67 1.90 -6.54 -11.98
CA ILE A 67 2.44 -6.57 -10.62
C ILE A 67 1.37 -7.14 -9.70
N ALA A 68 1.71 -8.17 -8.93
CA ALA A 68 0.76 -8.82 -8.04
C ALA A 68 1.38 -9.14 -6.68
N VAL A 69 0.50 -9.34 -5.69
CA VAL A 69 0.85 -9.92 -4.40
C VAL A 69 0.65 -11.42 -4.51
N ILE A 70 1.71 -12.18 -4.26
CA ILE A 70 1.71 -13.65 -4.39
C ILE A 70 2.32 -14.27 -3.15
N VAL A 71 1.77 -15.40 -2.70
CA VAL A 71 2.28 -16.18 -1.57
C VAL A 71 2.47 -17.64 -1.95
N ASN A 72 3.48 -18.30 -1.39
CA ASN A 72 3.67 -19.75 -1.51
C ASN A 72 3.32 -20.49 -0.21
N ASN A 73 3.31 -21.83 -0.25
CA ASN A 73 3.06 -22.69 0.90
C ASN A 73 4.10 -22.58 2.04
N LYS A 74 5.25 -21.97 1.79
CA LYS A 74 6.28 -21.69 2.81
C LYS A 74 6.03 -20.36 3.54
N GLY A 75 4.96 -19.65 3.20
CA GLY A 75 4.61 -18.35 3.79
C GLY A 75 5.43 -17.18 3.23
N GLN A 76 6.19 -17.38 2.16
CA GLN A 76 6.91 -16.31 1.49
C GLN A 76 5.91 -15.49 0.68
N LYS A 77 5.86 -14.18 0.94
CA LYS A 77 4.96 -13.24 0.27
C LYS A 77 5.78 -12.24 -0.53
N GLU A 78 5.47 -12.09 -1.81
CA GLU A 78 6.19 -11.24 -2.73
C GLU A 78 5.26 -10.23 -3.41
N VAL A 79 5.82 -9.06 -3.74
CA VAL A 79 5.24 -8.10 -4.68
C VAL A 79 6.20 -8.02 -5.86
N ARG A 80 5.80 -8.61 -7.00
CA ARG A 80 6.66 -8.76 -8.18
C ARG A 80 5.85 -8.65 -9.46
N ARG A 81 6.55 -8.38 -10.56
CA ARG A 81 5.98 -8.57 -11.89
C ARG A 81 5.91 -10.07 -12.19
N VAL A 82 4.76 -10.52 -12.67
CA VAL A 82 4.44 -11.95 -12.80
C VAL A 82 4.51 -12.38 -14.25
N THR A 83 5.14 -13.51 -14.49
CA THR A 83 5.09 -14.23 -15.77
C THR A 83 4.74 -15.69 -15.50
N PHE A 84 3.60 -16.12 -16.01
CA PHE A 84 3.17 -17.52 -16.11
C PHE A 84 3.81 -18.14 -17.36
N GLN A 85 4.59 -19.21 -17.16
CA GLN A 85 5.23 -19.95 -18.25
C GLN A 85 5.22 -21.44 -17.93
N ALA A 86 4.49 -22.24 -18.73
CA ALA A 86 4.27 -23.65 -18.47
C ALA A 86 3.76 -23.89 -17.03
N ASP A 87 4.49 -24.65 -16.21
CA ASP A 87 4.17 -24.98 -14.83
C ASP A 87 4.91 -24.08 -13.81
N GLU A 88 5.47 -22.97 -14.28
CA GLU A 88 6.25 -22.04 -13.48
C GLU A 88 5.59 -20.66 -13.40
N ILE A 89 5.78 -20.03 -12.24
CA ILE A 89 5.50 -18.62 -12.00
C ILE A 89 6.85 -17.94 -11.77
N ILE A 90 7.24 -17.11 -12.72
CA ILE A 90 8.45 -16.32 -12.67
C ILE A 90 8.09 -14.95 -12.11
N LEU A 91 8.75 -14.57 -11.03
CA LEU A 91 8.56 -13.33 -10.31
C LEU A 91 9.79 -12.44 -10.50
N THR A 92 9.63 -11.36 -11.26
CA THR A 92 10.71 -10.43 -11.58
C THR A 92 10.58 -9.14 -10.80
N ALA A 93 11.73 -8.68 -10.30
CA ALA A 93 11.91 -7.39 -9.67
C ALA A 93 12.27 -6.34 -10.73
N GLU A 94 11.79 -5.10 -10.57
CA GLU A 94 12.26 -3.97 -11.41
C GLU A 94 13.65 -3.50 -10.99
N ASN A 95 13.98 -3.66 -9.71
CA ASN A 95 15.28 -3.35 -9.18
C ASN A 95 16.23 -4.54 -9.41
N ALA A 96 17.15 -4.39 -10.37
CA ALA A 96 18.12 -5.41 -10.76
C ALA A 96 19.04 -5.94 -9.63
N LYS A 97 19.05 -5.30 -8.45
CA LYS A 97 19.75 -5.81 -7.26
C LYS A 97 19.05 -7.00 -6.61
N TYR A 98 17.78 -7.23 -6.93
CA TYR A 98 16.98 -8.32 -6.39
C TYR A 98 16.92 -9.47 -7.40
N PRO A 99 17.03 -10.73 -6.95
CA PRO A 99 17.03 -11.88 -7.83
C PRO A 99 15.64 -12.11 -8.44
N VAL A 100 15.63 -12.75 -9.61
CA VAL A 100 14.43 -13.40 -10.14
C VAL A 100 14.10 -14.60 -9.25
N ILE A 101 12.84 -14.75 -8.91
CA ILE A 101 12.33 -15.90 -8.16
C ILE A 101 11.50 -16.75 -9.13
N VAL A 102 11.72 -18.06 -9.11
CA VAL A 102 10.92 -19.01 -9.90
C VAL A 102 10.27 -19.95 -8.91
N TRP A 103 8.93 -20.00 -8.94
CA TRP A 103 8.14 -20.95 -8.18
C TRP A 103 7.45 -21.93 -9.12
N THR A 104 7.29 -23.16 -8.67
CA THR A 104 6.69 -24.24 -9.46
C THR A 104 5.37 -24.68 -8.84
N ALA A 105 4.72 -25.68 -9.44
CA ALA A 105 3.55 -26.33 -8.84
C ALA A 105 3.79 -26.85 -7.41
N GLU A 106 5.02 -27.20 -7.04
CA GLU A 106 5.36 -27.70 -5.69
C GLU A 106 5.27 -26.63 -4.60
N ASP A 107 5.35 -25.35 -4.98
CA ASP A 107 5.26 -24.22 -4.05
C ASP A 107 3.81 -23.87 -3.69
N ASP A 108 2.80 -24.52 -4.27
CA ASP A 108 1.35 -24.27 -4.06
C ASP A 108 1.04 -22.77 -3.99
N VAL A 109 1.34 -22.10 -5.10
CA VAL A 109 1.32 -20.65 -5.21
C VAL A 109 -0.12 -20.12 -5.23
N LYS A 110 -0.36 -19.09 -4.43
CA LYS A 110 -1.63 -18.36 -4.36
C LYS A 110 -1.42 -16.91 -4.74
N ILE A 111 -2.18 -16.47 -5.73
CA ILE A 111 -2.27 -15.06 -6.11
C ILE A 111 -3.25 -14.39 -5.15
N ILE A 112 -2.78 -13.40 -4.41
CA ILE A 112 -3.60 -12.63 -3.48
C ILE A 112 -4.36 -11.52 -4.22
N GLY A 113 -3.75 -10.91 -5.24
CA GLY A 113 -4.43 -9.93 -6.08
C GLY A 113 -3.47 -9.07 -6.91
N ARG A 114 -4.03 -8.39 -7.90
CA ARG A 114 -3.32 -7.46 -8.78
C ARG A 114 -3.11 -6.11 -8.09
N VAL A 115 -1.93 -5.52 -8.24
CA VAL A 115 -1.69 -4.12 -7.85
C VAL A 115 -2.33 -3.21 -8.90
N LYS A 116 -3.26 -2.36 -8.47
CA LYS A 116 -3.99 -1.43 -9.35
C LYS A 116 -3.47 -0.02 -9.31
N GLU A 117 -3.16 0.47 -8.12
CA GLU A 117 -2.71 1.84 -7.88
C GLU A 117 -1.59 1.85 -6.86
N ILE A 118 -0.68 2.81 -7.00
CA ILE A 118 0.46 3.02 -6.11
C ILE A 118 0.34 4.43 -5.53
N ILE A 119 0.17 4.51 -4.22
CA ILE A 119 0.13 5.77 -3.48
C ILE A 119 1.45 5.93 -2.75
N ARG A 120 2.21 6.93 -3.17
CA ARG A 120 3.43 7.36 -2.49
C ARG A 120 3.15 8.65 -1.75
N ARG A 121 3.19 8.62 -0.42
CA ARG A 121 3.18 9.87 0.36
C ARG A 121 4.43 10.66 -0.02
N ARG A 122 4.22 11.87 -0.53
CA ARG A 122 5.28 12.88 -0.51
C ARG A 122 5.43 13.28 0.96
N GLY A 123 6.65 13.16 1.50
CA GLY A 123 6.88 13.46 2.90
C GLY A 123 6.57 14.93 3.18
N ILE A 124 5.54 15.18 3.96
CA ILE A 124 5.50 16.32 4.88
C ILE A 124 5.68 15.72 6.28
N LEU A 125 6.60 16.32 7.03
CA LEU A 125 6.90 15.97 8.42
C LEU A 125 5.62 16.15 9.25
N SER A 126 4.85 15.10 9.52
CA SER A 126 4.08 14.90 10.77
C SER A 126 3.09 13.74 10.67
N TYR A 127 2.91 13.09 11.83
CA TYR A 127 2.06 11.94 12.09
C TYR A 127 0.58 12.22 11.76
N HIS A 128 -0.23 11.19 11.46
CA HIS A 128 -1.49 10.90 12.17
C HIS A 128 -2.31 9.74 11.58
N PHE A 129 -3.19 9.26 12.45
CA PHE A 129 -3.92 7.99 12.51
C PHE A 129 -5.02 7.83 11.45
N ILE A 130 -5.29 6.57 11.08
CA ILE A 130 -6.38 6.17 10.19
C ILE A 130 -7.61 5.85 11.04
N LYS A 131 -8.74 6.54 10.82
CA LYS A 131 -10.05 6.21 11.40
C LYS A 131 -10.92 5.53 10.34
N LEU A 132 -11.47 4.35 10.64
CA LEU A 132 -12.42 3.66 9.77
C LEU A 132 -13.86 4.17 10.03
N PRO A 133 -14.73 4.22 9.00
CA PRO A 133 -16.09 4.73 9.16
C PRO A 133 -16.95 3.77 9.99
N HIS A 134 -17.69 4.33 10.95
CA HIS A 134 -18.74 3.61 11.69
C HIS A 134 -19.96 3.41 10.79
N TRP A 135 -20.51 2.20 10.77
CA TRP A 135 -21.85 1.92 10.23
C TRP A 135 -22.89 2.52 11.20
N GLY A 136 -23.90 3.20 10.63
CA GLY A 136 -24.83 4.04 11.39
C GLY A 136 -25.72 3.30 12.39
N GLN A 137 -26.29 4.08 13.31
CA GLN A 137 -27.50 3.72 14.03
C GLN A 137 -28.46 4.92 14.06
N TRP A 138 -29.72 4.62 13.71
CA TRP A 138 -30.90 5.44 13.95
C TRP A 138 -31.46 5.17 15.35
N GLU A 139 -31.94 6.22 16.04
CA GLU A 139 -33.30 6.39 16.62
C GLU A 139 -33.30 7.28 17.87
N GLY A 140 -34.27 8.22 17.92
CA GLY A 140 -34.93 8.64 19.16
C GLY A 140 -34.69 10.08 19.62
N GLY A 141 -35.75 10.90 19.58
CA GLY A 141 -35.86 12.20 20.25
C GLY A 141 -36.76 13.18 19.53
#